data_AF-A0A5N6N1J6-F1
#
_entry.id   AF-A0A5N6N1J6-F1
#
_cell.length_a   1.000
_cell.length_b   1.000
_cell.length_c   1.000
_cell.angle_alpha   90.00
_cell.angle_beta   90.00
_cell.angle_gamma   90.00
#
_symmetry.space_group_name_H-M   'P 1'
#
loop_
_entity.id
_entity.type
_entity.pdbx_description
1 polymer ?
#
loop_
_entity_poly.entity_id
_entity_poly.type
_entity_poly.pdbx_seq_one_letter_code
_entity_poly.pdbx_strand_id
1 'polypeptide(L)'
;MAGSGVFEEIIEGEVFKYYTDGEWKKSASGKSVAIINPTTRTTQYKVQACTQEEVNKVIESSKIAQKQWAKTPLWKRAELLHKAAAILKEHKAPIAECLVKEIAKPAKDSVTEVVRSGDLVSYCAEEGVRILGEGKFLVSDSFPGNERTKYCLTSKIPLGVVLAIPPFNYPVNLAVSKIGPALIAGNSLVLKPPTQGAVACLHMVQCFHLAGFPKGLISCVTGKGSEIGDFLTMHPGVNCISFTGGDTGIAISKKAGMVPLQMELGGKDACIVLEDADLDLVAANIIKGGFSYSGQRCTAVKVVLVMESVADALVEKVNAKVAKLKVGPPEEDRDITPVVSESSANFIEGLAKDAKTKGATFCQEYKREGNLIWPLLLDNVRPDMRIAWEEPFGPIVPVIRINSIEEGIHHCNASNFGLQDKVGWGGIMRKPLFSKKIKNTRAFK
;
A
#
# COMPACT_ATOMS: atom_id res chain seq x y z
N MET A 1 -23.12 3.29 9.00
CA MET A 1 -23.69 3.58 7.67
C MET A 1 -22.84 4.64 7.00
N ALA A 2 -22.29 4.29 5.83
CA ALA A 2 -21.57 5.24 4.99
C ALA A 2 -22.48 6.43 4.64
N GLY A 3 -21.99 7.66 4.80
CA GLY A 3 -22.76 8.87 4.48
C GLY A 3 -23.79 9.31 5.54
N SER A 4 -23.50 9.11 6.83
CA SER A 4 -24.32 9.61 7.95
C SER A 4 -23.55 10.60 8.84
N GLY A 5 -24.26 11.50 9.53
CA GLY A 5 -23.65 12.52 10.39
C GLY A 5 -22.69 13.42 9.61
N VAL A 6 -21.44 13.54 10.08
CA VAL A 6 -20.41 14.38 9.42
C VAL A 6 -20.03 13.92 8.01
N PHE A 7 -20.54 12.77 7.54
CA PHE A 7 -20.31 12.23 6.21
C PHE A 7 -21.51 12.41 5.27
N GLU A 8 -22.62 13.01 5.70
CA GLU A 8 -23.83 13.15 4.84
C GLU A 8 -23.55 13.92 3.54
N GLU A 9 -22.70 14.94 3.59
CA GLU A 9 -22.43 15.78 2.41
C GLU A 9 -21.64 15.07 1.30
N ILE A 10 -20.93 13.98 1.63
CA ILE A 10 -20.02 13.28 0.71
C ILE A 10 -20.77 12.38 -0.28
N ILE A 11 -22.06 12.10 -0.02
CA ILE A 11 -22.92 11.26 -0.85
C ILE A 11 -24.13 12.05 -1.33
N GLU A 12 -24.68 11.65 -2.48
CA GLU A 12 -26.03 12.04 -2.86
C GLU A 12 -26.75 10.87 -3.53
N GLY A 13 -27.94 10.56 -3.02
CA GLY A 13 -28.62 9.32 -3.36
C GLY A 13 -27.72 8.13 -3.00
N GLU A 14 -27.32 7.37 -4.02
CA GLU A 14 -26.42 6.21 -3.87
C GLU A 14 -24.99 6.47 -4.36
N VAL A 15 -24.67 7.69 -4.80
CA VAL A 15 -23.41 7.99 -5.48
C VAL A 15 -22.56 8.97 -4.65
N PHE A 16 -21.38 8.51 -4.28
CA PHE A 16 -20.37 9.30 -3.58
C PHE A 16 -19.76 10.35 -4.51
N LYS A 17 -19.77 11.59 -4.05
CA LYS A 17 -19.24 12.78 -4.72
C LYS A 17 -17.71 12.77 -4.76
N TYR A 18 -17.13 13.54 -5.67
CA TYR A 18 -15.69 13.81 -5.67
C TYR A 18 -15.42 15.13 -4.92
N TYR A 19 -14.18 15.38 -4.50
CA TYR A 19 -13.84 16.53 -3.66
C TYR A 19 -12.91 17.50 -4.38
N THR A 20 -13.27 18.77 -4.44
CA THR A 20 -12.43 19.84 -5.02
C THR A 20 -12.88 21.21 -4.52
N ASP A 21 -11.97 22.20 -4.51
CA ASP A 21 -12.24 23.57 -4.06
C ASP A 21 -12.85 23.69 -2.64
N GLY A 22 -12.60 22.68 -1.79
CA GLY A 22 -13.20 22.63 -0.46
C GLY A 22 -14.66 22.19 -0.42
N GLU A 23 -15.16 21.58 -1.49
CA GLU A 23 -16.56 21.18 -1.66
C GLU A 23 -16.69 19.77 -2.24
N TRP A 24 -17.78 19.10 -1.86
CA TRP A 24 -18.19 17.82 -2.46
C TRP A 24 -19.07 18.06 -3.69
N LYS A 25 -18.61 17.64 -4.87
CA LYS A 25 -19.24 17.92 -6.16
C LYS A 25 -19.68 16.65 -6.91
N LYS A 26 -20.72 16.79 -7.73
CA LYS A 26 -21.12 15.78 -8.71
C LYS A 26 -20.34 15.98 -9.99
N SER A 27 -19.99 14.89 -10.68
CA SER A 27 -19.36 15.00 -11.98
C SER A 27 -20.39 15.41 -13.04
N ALA A 28 -19.98 16.30 -13.93
CA ALA A 28 -20.72 16.67 -15.13
C ALA A 28 -20.88 15.50 -16.11
N SER A 29 -20.15 14.39 -15.93
CA SER A 29 -20.30 13.19 -16.77
C SER A 29 -21.67 12.54 -16.62
N GLY A 30 -22.35 12.72 -15.48
CA GLY A 30 -23.57 11.99 -15.12
C GLY A 30 -23.36 10.48 -14.93
N LYS A 31 -22.11 10.00 -15.00
CA LYS A 31 -21.75 8.58 -14.90
C LYS A 31 -21.20 8.25 -13.52
N SER A 32 -21.36 6.99 -13.12
CA SER A 32 -20.81 6.46 -11.88
C SER A 32 -20.02 5.16 -12.11
N VAL A 33 -19.08 4.88 -11.23
CA VAL A 33 -18.33 3.61 -11.18
C VAL A 33 -18.83 2.80 -9.99
N ALA A 34 -19.28 1.58 -10.25
CA ALA A 34 -19.69 0.64 -9.21
C ALA A 34 -18.49 0.03 -8.49
N ILE A 35 -18.64 -0.14 -7.17
CA ILE A 35 -17.67 -0.77 -6.28
C ILE A 35 -18.32 -2.04 -5.77
N ILE A 36 -17.70 -3.19 -6.00
CA ILE A 36 -18.29 -4.51 -5.75
C ILE A 36 -17.82 -5.03 -4.40
N ASN A 37 -18.71 -5.45 -3.51
CA ASN A 37 -18.32 -6.08 -2.26
C ASN A 37 -17.66 -7.44 -2.56
N PRO A 38 -16.39 -7.70 -2.15
CA PRO A 38 -15.72 -8.94 -2.51
C PRO A 38 -16.35 -10.19 -1.89
N THR A 39 -17.03 -10.06 -0.75
CA THR A 39 -17.74 -11.15 -0.05
C THR A 39 -19.04 -11.50 -0.76
N THR A 40 -19.89 -10.51 -1.06
CA THR A 40 -21.23 -10.76 -1.64
C THR A 40 -21.23 -10.78 -3.18
N ARG A 41 -20.17 -10.25 -3.80
CA ARG A 41 -20.02 -10.07 -5.26
C ARG A 41 -21.09 -9.19 -5.90
N THR A 42 -21.79 -8.37 -5.11
CA THR A 42 -22.79 -7.40 -5.57
C THR A 42 -22.28 -5.97 -5.44
N THR A 43 -22.89 -5.02 -6.15
CA THR A 43 -22.56 -3.59 -5.99
C THR A 43 -22.84 -3.14 -4.56
N GLN A 44 -21.82 -2.58 -3.92
CA GLN A 44 -21.87 -2.05 -2.56
C GLN A 44 -22.04 -0.54 -2.56
N TYR A 45 -21.25 0.14 -3.38
CA TYR A 45 -21.22 1.60 -3.47
C TYR A 45 -21.05 2.04 -4.93
N LYS A 46 -21.27 3.33 -5.19
CA LYS A 46 -20.99 3.97 -6.47
C LYS A 46 -20.24 5.27 -6.22
N VAL A 47 -19.23 5.58 -7.05
CA VAL A 47 -18.52 6.88 -7.01
C VAL A 47 -18.70 7.61 -8.34
N GLN A 48 -18.61 8.94 -8.32
CA GLN A 48 -18.62 9.74 -9.56
C GLN A 48 -17.50 9.30 -10.52
N ALA A 49 -17.77 9.33 -11.83
CA ALA A 49 -16.75 9.17 -12.86
C ALA A 49 -16.33 10.55 -13.38
N CYS A 50 -15.26 11.11 -12.82
CA CYS A 50 -14.78 12.45 -13.20
C CYS A 50 -14.32 12.50 -14.66
N THR A 51 -14.54 13.65 -15.31
CA THR A 51 -14.04 13.90 -16.67
C THR A 51 -12.61 14.45 -16.67
N GLN A 52 -11.97 14.47 -17.84
CA GLN A 52 -10.66 15.08 -18.00
C GLN A 52 -10.69 16.61 -17.78
N GLU A 53 -11.78 17.28 -18.16
CA GLU A 53 -11.97 18.71 -17.91
C GLU A 53 -12.07 19.01 -16.41
N GLU A 54 -12.72 18.14 -15.64
CA GLU A 54 -12.78 18.26 -14.18
C GLU A 54 -11.40 18.05 -13.54
N VAL A 55 -10.64 17.08 -14.05
CA VAL A 55 -9.24 16.86 -13.63
C VAL A 55 -8.38 18.09 -13.90
N ASN A 56 -8.52 18.74 -15.06
CA ASN A 56 -7.80 19.99 -15.37
C ASN A 56 -8.13 21.10 -14.36
N LYS A 57 -9.41 21.30 -14.07
CA LYS A 57 -9.86 22.31 -13.10
C LYS A 57 -9.32 22.03 -11.69
N VAL A 58 -9.37 20.75 -11.28
CA VAL A 58 -8.81 20.29 -10.00
C VAL A 58 -7.32 20.61 -9.89
N ILE A 59 -6.54 20.34 -10.93
CA ILE A 59 -5.09 20.57 -10.91
C ILE A 59 -4.77 22.06 -10.91
N GLU A 60 -5.50 22.88 -11.67
CA GLU A 60 -5.31 24.33 -11.65
C GLU A 60 -5.63 24.94 -10.28
N SER A 61 -6.74 24.54 -9.67
CA SER A 61 -7.08 24.95 -8.30
C SER A 61 -6.01 24.52 -7.30
N SER A 62 -5.53 23.28 -7.42
CA SER A 62 -4.46 22.75 -6.57
C SER A 62 -3.17 23.57 -6.69
N LYS A 63 -2.83 24.04 -7.90
CA LYS A 63 -1.66 24.89 -8.16
C LYS A 63 -1.79 26.27 -7.53
N ILE A 64 -2.99 26.87 -7.56
CA ILE A 64 -3.26 28.16 -6.92
C ILE A 64 -3.17 28.02 -5.40
N ALA A 65 -3.83 27.02 -4.82
CA ALA A 65 -3.82 26.76 -3.38
C ALA A 65 -2.42 26.47 -2.84
N GLN A 66 -1.61 25.72 -3.60
CA GLN A 66 -0.23 25.38 -3.22
C GLN A 66 0.63 26.61 -2.96
N LYS A 67 0.54 27.65 -3.81
CA LYS A 67 1.34 28.86 -3.66
C LYS A 67 1.08 29.58 -2.33
N GLN A 68 -0.16 29.57 -1.85
CA GLN A 68 -0.52 30.15 -0.56
C GLN A 68 -0.13 29.22 0.59
N TRP A 69 -0.31 27.91 0.41
CA TRP A 69 0.06 26.92 1.40
C TRP A 69 1.57 26.87 1.68
N ALA A 70 2.41 27.01 0.67
CA ALA A 70 3.86 27.09 0.82
C ALA A 70 4.32 28.27 1.71
N LYS A 71 3.51 29.34 1.79
CA LYS A 71 3.77 30.50 2.66
C LYS A 71 3.23 30.33 4.07
N THR A 72 2.42 29.29 4.32
CA THR A 72 1.86 29.02 5.64
C THR A 72 2.99 28.61 6.59
N PRO A 73 3.09 29.23 7.79
CA PRO A 73 4.11 28.87 8.76
C PRO A 73 4.14 27.36 9.04
N LEU A 74 5.35 26.79 9.14
CA LEU A 74 5.53 25.33 9.28
C LEU A 74 4.73 24.74 10.45
N TRP A 75 4.72 25.42 11.61
CA TRP A 75 3.96 25.00 12.78
C TRP A 75 2.44 24.99 12.55
N LYS A 76 1.90 25.92 11.74
CA LYS A 76 0.48 25.94 11.35
C LYS A 76 0.12 24.79 10.41
N ARG A 77 1.03 24.40 9.53
CA ARG A 77 0.87 23.19 8.70
C ARG A 77 0.79 21.94 9.59
N ALA A 78 1.66 21.85 10.60
CA ALA A 78 1.64 20.75 11.57
C ALA A 78 0.37 20.73 12.43
N GLU A 79 -0.09 21.89 12.92
CA GLU A 79 -1.33 22.03 13.70
C GLU A 79 -2.54 21.44 12.96
N LEU A 80 -2.71 21.75 11.68
CA LEU A 80 -3.79 21.20 10.85
C LEU A 80 -3.68 19.69 10.63
N LEU A 81 -2.46 19.16 10.47
CA LEU A 81 -2.23 17.72 10.35
C LEU A 81 -2.56 16.97 11.64
N HIS A 82 -2.16 17.49 12.80
CA HIS A 82 -2.54 16.93 14.10
C HIS A 82 -4.06 16.95 14.30
N LYS A 83 -4.73 18.03 13.88
CA LYS A 83 -6.20 18.10 13.92
C LYS A 83 -6.85 17.04 13.02
N ALA A 84 -6.39 16.89 11.78
CA ALA A 84 -6.88 15.83 10.89
C ALA A 84 -6.63 14.42 11.45
N ALA A 85 -5.48 14.19 12.06
CA ALA A 85 -5.16 12.93 12.72
C ALA A 85 -6.12 12.60 13.88
N ALA A 86 -6.48 13.59 14.70
CA ALA A 86 -7.45 13.41 15.77
C ALA A 86 -8.84 13.06 15.21
N ILE A 87 -9.32 13.81 14.21
CA ILE A 87 -10.62 13.59 13.56
C ILE A 87 -10.69 12.20 12.90
N LEU A 88 -9.61 11.74 12.25
CA LEU A 88 -9.53 10.38 11.69
C LEU A 88 -9.70 9.30 12.76
N LYS A 89 -9.05 9.46 13.93
CA LYS A 89 -9.15 8.50 15.04
C LYS A 89 -10.52 8.53 15.72
N GLU A 90 -11.14 9.70 15.78
CA GLU A 90 -12.50 9.89 16.27
C GLU A 90 -13.50 9.13 15.40
N HIS A 91 -13.45 9.35 14.08
CA HIS A 91 -14.35 8.72 13.10
C HIS A 91 -13.82 7.40 12.50
N LYS A 92 -13.02 6.65 13.27
CA LYS A 92 -12.46 5.37 12.82
C LYS A 92 -13.51 4.32 12.41
N ALA A 93 -14.65 4.30 13.09
CA ALA A 93 -15.69 3.28 12.89
C ALA A 93 -16.34 3.33 11.49
N PRO A 94 -16.89 4.47 11.00
CA PRO A 94 -17.48 4.53 9.67
C PRO A 94 -16.45 4.28 8.55
N ILE A 95 -15.20 4.73 8.73
CA ILE A 95 -14.13 4.44 7.76
C ILE A 95 -13.81 2.94 7.74
N ALA A 96 -13.70 2.31 8.90
CA ALA A 96 -13.46 0.87 9.01
C ALA A 96 -14.61 0.04 8.41
N GLU A 97 -15.87 0.45 8.60
CA GLU A 97 -17.03 -0.17 7.96
C GLU A 97 -16.90 -0.16 6.42
N CYS A 98 -16.43 0.95 5.84
CA CYS A 98 -16.16 1.04 4.40
C CYS A 98 -15.06 0.05 3.98
N LEU A 99 -13.97 -0.07 4.74
CA LEU A 99 -12.89 -1.03 4.45
C LEU A 99 -13.37 -2.49 4.47
N VAL A 100 -14.19 -2.87 5.46
CA VAL A 100 -14.77 -4.22 5.53
C VAL A 100 -15.60 -4.50 4.27
N LYS A 101 -16.46 -3.56 3.87
CA LYS A 101 -17.39 -3.75 2.74
C LYS A 101 -16.73 -3.62 1.36
N GLU A 102 -15.77 -2.71 1.21
CA GLU A 102 -15.10 -2.48 -0.08
C GLU A 102 -13.96 -3.46 -0.32
N ILE A 103 -13.16 -3.83 0.67
CA ILE A 103 -11.93 -4.57 0.42
C ILE A 103 -11.86 -5.88 1.20
N ALA A 104 -12.96 -6.28 1.85
CA ALA A 104 -13.05 -7.50 2.65
C ALA A 104 -11.92 -7.63 3.70
N LYS A 105 -11.49 -6.50 4.26
CA LYS A 105 -10.50 -6.50 5.35
C LYS A 105 -11.17 -6.87 6.67
N PRO A 106 -10.58 -7.74 7.51
CA PRO A 106 -11.10 -8.05 8.82
C PRO A 106 -11.46 -6.78 9.62
N ALA A 107 -12.55 -6.80 10.38
CA ALA A 107 -13.09 -5.61 11.03
C ALA A 107 -12.08 -4.95 11.99
N LYS A 108 -11.38 -5.74 12.81
CA LYS A 108 -10.32 -5.25 13.71
C LYS A 108 -9.13 -4.66 12.95
N ASP A 109 -8.72 -5.31 11.87
CA ASP A 109 -7.62 -4.81 11.02
C ASP A 109 -7.99 -3.51 10.32
N SER A 110 -9.27 -3.36 9.96
CA SER A 110 -9.82 -2.14 9.37
C SER A 110 -9.78 -0.98 10.35
N VAL A 111 -10.19 -1.19 11.61
CA VAL A 111 -10.07 -0.17 12.67
C VAL A 111 -8.60 0.17 12.93
N THR A 112 -7.73 -0.84 13.00
CA THR A 112 -6.30 -0.67 13.22
C THR A 112 -5.66 0.16 12.10
N GLU A 113 -6.08 -0.04 10.84
CA GLU A 113 -5.62 0.77 9.72
C GLU A 113 -5.92 2.25 9.93
N VAL A 114 -7.15 2.59 10.31
CA VAL A 114 -7.56 4.00 10.46
C VAL A 114 -6.84 4.67 11.63
N VAL A 115 -6.72 3.98 12.77
CA VAL A 115 -5.99 4.49 13.94
C VAL A 115 -4.53 4.74 13.57
N ARG A 116 -3.87 3.75 12.96
CA ARG A 116 -2.48 3.87 12.49
C ARG A 116 -2.31 5.00 11.47
N SER A 117 -3.34 5.25 10.66
CA SER A 117 -3.33 6.35 9.69
C SER A 117 -3.29 7.71 10.38
N GLY A 118 -4.09 7.90 11.44
CA GLY A 118 -4.00 9.10 12.28
C GLY A 118 -2.63 9.23 12.98
N ASP A 119 -2.07 8.14 13.50
CA ASP A 119 -0.72 8.13 14.08
C ASP A 119 0.34 8.56 13.06
N LEU A 120 0.27 8.03 11.84
CA LEU A 120 1.20 8.35 10.77
C LEU A 120 1.11 9.82 10.34
N VAL A 121 -0.10 10.38 10.25
CA VAL A 121 -0.27 11.81 9.95
C VAL A 121 0.36 12.68 11.02
N SER A 122 0.17 12.36 12.30
CA SER A 122 0.79 13.09 13.42
C SER A 122 2.31 12.96 13.38
N TYR A 123 2.83 11.75 13.17
CA TYR A 123 4.26 11.50 13.05
C TYR A 123 4.89 12.29 11.90
N CYS A 124 4.23 12.34 10.73
CA CYS A 124 4.70 13.13 9.59
C CYS A 124 4.71 14.64 9.89
N ALA A 125 3.74 15.15 10.66
CA ALA A 125 3.73 16.54 11.08
C ALA A 125 4.95 16.87 11.94
N GLU A 126 5.25 16.04 12.93
CA GLU A 126 6.39 16.24 13.82
C GLU A 126 7.74 16.13 13.10
N GLU A 127 7.93 15.06 12.31
CA GLU A 127 9.16 14.87 11.54
C GLU A 127 9.33 15.98 10.50
N GLY A 128 8.24 16.43 9.87
CA GLY A 128 8.29 17.54 8.94
C GLY A 128 8.70 18.85 9.61
N VAL A 129 8.25 19.12 10.84
CA VAL A 129 8.71 20.28 11.62
C VAL A 129 10.22 20.21 11.87
N ARG A 130 10.73 19.06 12.32
CA ARG A 130 12.17 18.86 12.59
C ARG A 130 12.99 19.03 11.30
N ILE A 131 12.61 18.31 10.24
CA ILE A 131 13.38 18.23 9.00
C ILE A 131 13.33 19.53 8.18
N LEU A 132 12.21 20.26 8.19
CA LEU A 132 12.02 21.49 7.40
C LEU A 132 12.30 22.76 8.18
N GLY A 133 12.31 22.70 9.52
CA GLY A 133 12.75 23.79 10.38
C GLY A 133 14.27 23.98 10.38
N GLU A 134 15.01 22.95 9.98
CA GLU A 134 16.47 22.99 9.84
C GLU A 134 16.91 23.47 8.44
N GLY A 135 17.87 24.39 8.41
CA GLY A 135 18.63 24.75 7.20
C GLY A 135 20.10 24.38 7.36
N LYS A 136 20.83 24.17 6.25
CA LYS A 136 22.28 23.99 6.31
C LYS A 136 23.00 25.23 5.85
N PHE A 137 23.91 25.72 6.68
CA PHE A 137 24.86 26.78 6.35
C PHE A 137 26.19 26.14 5.94
N LEU A 138 26.61 26.39 4.71
CA LEU A 138 27.81 25.83 4.11
C LEU A 138 28.82 26.95 3.81
N VAL A 139 30.10 26.62 3.89
CA VAL A 139 31.24 27.52 3.62
C VAL A 139 32.05 27.01 2.44
N SER A 140 32.55 27.92 1.60
CA SER A 140 33.19 27.58 0.33
C SER A 140 34.54 26.88 0.42
N ASP A 141 35.27 27.04 1.52
CA ASP A 141 36.58 26.42 1.76
C ASP A 141 36.52 24.90 2.02
N SER A 142 35.32 24.31 1.95
CA SER A 142 35.12 22.85 2.01
C SER A 142 35.46 22.12 0.70
N PHE A 143 35.92 22.83 -0.35
CA PHE A 143 36.34 22.23 -1.63
C PHE A 143 37.68 22.83 -2.11
N PRO A 144 38.66 22.02 -2.56
CA PRO A 144 39.97 22.50 -3.00
C PRO A 144 39.90 23.67 -3.99
N GLY A 145 40.75 24.67 -3.80
CA GLY A 145 40.82 25.86 -4.66
C GLY A 145 39.85 26.99 -4.29
N ASN A 146 39.15 26.91 -3.16
CA ASN A 146 38.28 27.98 -2.67
C ASN A 146 38.77 28.54 -1.33
N GLU A 147 38.74 29.87 -1.21
CA GLU A 147 38.88 30.57 0.06
C GLU A 147 37.52 30.66 0.79
N ARG A 148 37.54 30.98 2.09
CA ARG A 148 36.34 31.10 2.93
C ARG A 148 35.62 32.44 2.76
N THR A 149 35.25 32.78 1.53
CA THR A 149 34.67 34.09 1.16
C THR A 149 33.20 34.01 0.73
N LYS A 150 32.64 32.80 0.57
CA LYS A 150 31.25 32.59 0.16
C LYS A 150 30.49 31.76 1.18
N TYR A 151 29.24 32.16 1.41
CA TYR A 151 28.30 31.45 2.26
C TYR A 151 27.15 30.92 1.41
N CYS A 152 26.71 29.69 1.68
CA CYS A 152 25.57 29.07 1.02
C CYS A 152 24.57 28.59 2.06
N LEU A 153 23.32 29.07 1.96
CA LEU A 153 22.21 28.59 2.74
C LEU A 153 21.37 27.63 1.88
N THR A 154 21.17 26.41 2.38
CA THR A 154 20.31 25.42 1.72
C THR A 154 19.08 25.13 2.57
N SER A 155 17.93 25.04 1.90
CA SER A 155 16.64 24.69 2.48
C SER A 155 15.85 23.80 1.53
N LYS A 156 14.82 23.12 2.04
CA LYS A 156 13.91 22.29 1.24
C LYS A 156 12.67 23.10 0.89
N ILE A 157 12.32 23.10 -0.39
CA ILE A 157 11.11 23.76 -0.92
C ILE A 157 10.13 22.71 -1.47
N PRO A 158 8.81 22.97 -1.45
CA PRO A 158 7.84 22.07 -2.07
C PRO A 158 8.05 21.98 -3.59
N LEU A 159 7.67 20.84 -4.16
CA LEU A 159 7.71 20.59 -5.60
C LEU A 159 6.53 21.26 -6.33
N GLY A 160 5.36 21.35 -5.69
CA GLY A 160 4.14 21.89 -6.28
C GLY A 160 2.94 20.98 -6.04
N VAL A 161 2.28 20.54 -7.11
CA VAL A 161 1.13 19.63 -7.05
C VAL A 161 1.62 18.17 -7.03
N VAL A 162 1.30 17.45 -5.96
CA VAL A 162 1.58 16.02 -5.83
C VAL A 162 0.36 15.20 -6.24
N LEU A 163 0.52 14.29 -7.21
CA LEU A 163 -0.47 13.28 -7.54
C LEU A 163 -0.23 12.04 -6.67
N ALA A 164 -1.17 11.74 -5.78
CA ALA A 164 -1.12 10.59 -4.89
C ALA A 164 -2.07 9.48 -5.37
N ILE A 165 -1.53 8.28 -5.57
CA ILE A 165 -2.27 7.11 -6.06
C ILE A 165 -1.99 5.92 -5.12
N PRO A 166 -2.84 5.70 -4.09
CA PRO A 166 -2.72 4.54 -3.21
C PRO A 166 -3.29 3.26 -3.85
N PRO A 167 -2.99 2.07 -3.30
CA PRO A 167 -3.54 0.80 -3.73
C PRO A 167 -4.83 0.45 -2.96
N PHE A 168 -5.54 -0.60 -3.39
CA PHE A 168 -6.77 -1.04 -2.72
C PHE A 168 -6.55 -1.63 -1.33
N ASN A 169 -5.40 -2.26 -1.08
CA ASN A 169 -5.23 -3.13 0.09
C ASN A 169 -5.05 -2.36 1.40
N TYR A 170 -4.63 -1.10 1.35
CA TYR A 170 -4.58 -0.16 2.47
C TYR A 170 -4.92 1.25 1.96
N PRO A 171 -6.17 1.47 1.52
CA PRO A 171 -6.52 2.66 0.77
C PRO A 171 -6.43 3.91 1.65
N VAL A 172 -6.66 3.81 2.95
CA VAL A 172 -6.54 4.93 3.90
C VAL A 172 -5.08 5.09 4.33
N ASN A 173 -4.44 4.01 4.80
CA ASN A 173 -3.09 4.12 5.36
C ASN A 173 -2.04 4.52 4.32
N LEU A 174 -2.11 3.96 3.11
CA LEU A 174 -1.19 4.30 2.03
C LEU A 174 -1.59 5.56 1.27
N ALA A 175 -2.81 6.09 1.48
CA ALA A 175 -3.11 7.47 1.10
C ALA A 175 -2.43 8.43 2.07
N VAL A 176 -2.67 8.32 3.38
CA VAL A 176 -2.10 9.28 4.34
C VAL A 176 -0.58 9.28 4.38
N SER A 177 0.07 8.15 4.06
CA SER A 177 1.53 8.08 3.93
C SER A 177 2.08 8.95 2.79
N LYS A 178 1.23 9.37 1.86
CA LYS A 178 1.53 10.32 0.78
C LYS A 178 1.05 11.73 1.13
N ILE A 179 -0.16 11.83 1.71
CA ILE A 179 -0.78 13.10 2.08
C ILE A 179 0.03 13.83 3.14
N GLY A 180 0.37 13.14 4.24
CA GLY A 180 1.12 13.71 5.37
C GLY A 180 2.40 14.43 4.93
N PRO A 181 3.37 13.72 4.31
CA PRO A 181 4.63 14.34 3.88
C PRO A 181 4.43 15.40 2.79
N ALA A 182 3.48 15.25 1.87
CA ALA A 182 3.22 16.26 0.84
C ALA A 182 2.75 17.59 1.45
N LEU A 183 1.76 17.52 2.35
CA LEU A 183 1.16 18.70 2.98
C LEU A 183 2.14 19.40 3.93
N ILE A 184 2.85 18.67 4.81
CA ILE A 184 3.82 19.31 5.72
C ILE A 184 4.97 19.98 4.96
N ALA A 185 5.37 19.42 3.82
CA ALA A 185 6.38 20.01 2.93
C ALA A 185 5.89 21.26 2.18
N GLY A 186 4.58 21.52 2.12
CA GLY A 186 4.02 22.71 1.46
C GLY A 186 3.52 22.47 0.04
N ASN A 187 3.30 21.21 -0.34
CA ASN A 187 2.68 20.84 -1.60
C ASN A 187 1.15 20.89 -1.49
N SER A 188 0.48 21.02 -2.63
CA SER A 188 -0.93 20.61 -2.75
C SER A 188 -1.01 19.17 -3.22
N LEU A 189 -2.20 18.60 -3.12
CA LEU A 189 -2.40 17.18 -3.34
C LEU A 189 -3.66 16.91 -4.17
N VAL A 190 -3.49 16.15 -5.24
CA VAL A 190 -4.57 15.51 -5.98
C VAL A 190 -4.51 14.01 -5.67
N LEU A 191 -5.50 13.51 -4.95
CA LEU A 191 -5.66 12.10 -4.63
C LEU A 191 -6.50 11.43 -5.73
N LYS A 192 -5.95 10.35 -6.31
CA LYS A 192 -6.72 9.41 -7.12
C LYS A 192 -6.79 8.08 -6.38
N PRO A 193 -7.86 7.81 -5.60
CA PRO A 193 -7.98 6.54 -4.90
C PRO A 193 -8.14 5.38 -5.89
N PRO A 194 -7.79 4.14 -5.47
CA PRO A 194 -8.20 2.95 -6.21
C PRO A 194 -9.72 2.92 -6.31
N THR A 195 -10.27 2.34 -7.39
CA THR A 195 -11.74 2.17 -7.48
C THR A 195 -12.26 1.35 -6.30
N GLN A 196 -11.58 0.24 -6.00
CA GLN A 196 -11.88 -0.56 -4.82
C GLN A 196 -11.23 0.05 -3.58
N GLY A 197 -12.03 0.53 -2.63
CA GLY A 197 -11.55 1.31 -1.47
C GLY A 197 -11.69 2.83 -1.62
N ALA A 198 -12.35 3.29 -2.69
CA ALA A 198 -12.55 4.71 -2.92
C ALA A 198 -13.40 5.35 -1.83
N VAL A 199 -14.45 4.68 -1.34
CA VAL A 199 -15.37 5.28 -0.35
C VAL A 199 -14.68 5.47 1.00
N ALA A 200 -13.85 4.52 1.43
CA ALA A 200 -12.99 4.68 2.62
C ALA A 200 -12.04 5.88 2.47
N CYS A 201 -11.44 6.08 1.29
CA CYS A 201 -10.64 7.27 0.99
C CYS A 201 -11.46 8.56 1.05
N LEU A 202 -12.69 8.58 0.55
CA LEU A 202 -13.55 9.79 0.60
C LEU A 202 -13.92 10.14 2.05
N HIS A 203 -14.22 9.15 2.89
CA HIS A 203 -14.44 9.40 4.33
C HIS A 203 -13.16 9.92 5.01
N MET A 204 -11.99 9.40 4.64
CA MET A 204 -10.72 9.96 5.12
C MET A 204 -10.55 11.42 4.65
N VAL A 205 -10.82 11.74 3.38
CA VAL A 205 -10.75 13.12 2.85
C VAL A 205 -11.69 14.05 3.61
N GLN A 206 -12.88 13.57 4.01
CA GLN A 206 -13.79 14.35 4.85
C GLN A 206 -13.18 14.72 6.20
N CYS A 207 -12.35 13.86 6.79
CA CYS A 207 -11.65 14.20 8.03
C CYS A 207 -10.64 15.35 7.82
N PHE A 208 -9.97 15.41 6.67
CA PHE A 208 -9.13 16.56 6.29
C PHE A 208 -9.97 17.81 5.98
N HIS A 209 -11.15 17.65 5.37
CA HIS A 209 -12.08 18.77 5.18
C HIS A 209 -12.48 19.40 6.52
N LEU A 210 -12.93 18.59 7.48
CA LEU A 210 -13.32 19.02 8.83
C LEU A 210 -12.15 19.63 9.63
N ALA A 211 -10.92 19.22 9.33
CA ALA A 211 -9.73 19.84 9.93
C ALA A 211 -9.57 21.31 9.52
N GLY A 212 -10.10 21.71 8.36
CA GLY A 212 -10.10 23.10 7.87
C GLY A 212 -8.92 23.43 6.98
N PHE A 213 -8.44 22.48 6.18
CA PHE A 213 -7.42 22.77 5.17
C PHE A 213 -7.94 23.76 4.11
N PRO A 214 -7.08 24.65 3.57
CA PRO A 214 -7.47 25.60 2.54
C PRO A 214 -8.17 24.97 1.32
N LYS A 215 -9.14 25.69 0.76
CA LYS A 215 -9.85 25.30 -0.46
C LYS A 215 -8.85 25.02 -1.59
N GLY A 216 -9.07 23.92 -2.33
CA GLY A 216 -8.21 23.49 -3.44
C GLY A 216 -6.90 22.80 -3.03
N LEU A 217 -6.49 22.86 -1.75
CA LEU A 217 -5.21 22.28 -1.33
C LEU A 217 -5.19 20.76 -1.41
N ILE A 218 -6.32 20.14 -1.07
CA ILE A 218 -6.56 18.71 -1.18
C ILE A 218 -7.73 18.56 -2.16
N SER A 219 -7.55 17.76 -3.19
CA SER A 219 -8.61 17.34 -4.11
C SER A 219 -8.61 15.82 -4.21
N CYS A 220 -9.78 15.22 -4.43
CA CYS A 220 -9.95 13.79 -4.62
C CYS A 220 -10.80 13.54 -5.85
N VAL A 221 -10.21 12.92 -6.88
CA VAL A 221 -10.87 12.63 -8.15
C VAL A 221 -11.16 11.13 -8.27
N THR A 222 -12.39 10.78 -8.62
CA THR A 222 -12.82 9.37 -8.75
C THR A 222 -13.11 9.02 -10.21
N GLY A 223 -13.07 7.74 -10.55
CA GLY A 223 -13.25 7.27 -11.92
C GLY A 223 -12.38 6.05 -12.23
N LYS A 224 -12.63 5.44 -13.39
CA LYS A 224 -11.85 4.28 -13.84
C LYS A 224 -10.43 4.71 -14.22
N GLY A 225 -9.44 3.94 -13.76
CA GLY A 225 -8.04 4.18 -14.12
C GLY A 225 -7.79 4.15 -15.63
N SER A 226 -8.54 3.33 -16.37
CA SER A 226 -8.48 3.25 -17.83
C SER A 226 -8.98 4.51 -18.55
N GLU A 227 -9.73 5.38 -17.88
CA GLU A 227 -10.33 6.58 -18.50
C GLU A 227 -9.56 7.86 -18.14
N ILE A 228 -9.14 7.99 -16.86
CA ILE A 228 -8.47 9.21 -16.36
C ILE A 228 -7.05 8.98 -15.86
N GLY A 229 -6.56 7.73 -15.77
CA GLY A 229 -5.26 7.39 -15.19
C GLY A 229 -4.09 7.95 -15.98
N ASP A 230 -4.01 7.62 -17.28
CA ASP A 230 -2.97 8.16 -18.16
C ASP A 230 -3.02 9.70 -18.17
N PHE A 231 -4.23 10.26 -18.33
CA PHE A 231 -4.45 11.71 -18.33
C PHE A 231 -3.89 12.38 -17.07
N LEU A 232 -4.18 11.85 -15.88
CA LEU A 232 -3.63 12.34 -14.61
C LEU A 232 -2.10 12.27 -14.57
N THR A 233 -1.53 11.12 -14.93
CA THR A 233 -0.08 10.87 -14.81
C THR A 233 0.76 11.61 -15.85
N MET A 234 0.15 12.00 -16.96
CA MET A 234 0.78 12.78 -18.04
C MET A 234 0.50 14.29 -17.92
N HIS A 235 -0.31 14.71 -16.96
CA HIS A 235 -0.79 16.09 -16.88
C HIS A 235 0.36 17.07 -16.57
N PRO A 236 0.57 18.15 -17.35
CA PRO A 236 1.71 19.05 -17.20
C PRO A 236 1.69 19.88 -15.90
N GLY A 237 0.53 19.97 -15.25
CA GLY A 237 0.36 20.62 -13.95
C GLY A 237 0.75 19.77 -12.74
N VAL A 238 1.07 18.49 -12.91
CA VAL A 238 1.58 17.62 -11.84
C VAL A 238 3.09 17.80 -11.72
N ASN A 239 3.60 17.90 -10.49
CA ASN A 239 5.03 18.11 -10.22
C ASN A 239 5.72 16.91 -9.54
N CYS A 240 4.96 15.93 -9.07
CA CYS A 240 5.46 14.70 -8.46
C CYS A 240 4.35 13.64 -8.48
N ILE A 241 4.71 12.38 -8.70
CA ILE A 241 3.78 11.25 -8.62
C ILE A 241 4.24 10.31 -7.52
N SER A 242 3.36 10.04 -6.55
CA SER A 242 3.55 9.01 -5.54
C SER A 242 2.53 7.90 -5.77
N PHE A 243 3.00 6.75 -6.23
CA PHE A 243 2.17 5.61 -6.61
C PHE A 243 2.51 4.39 -5.77
N THR A 244 1.48 3.64 -5.40
CA THR A 244 1.63 2.29 -4.87
C THR A 244 0.67 1.34 -5.57
N GLY A 245 1.16 0.21 -6.06
CA GLY A 245 0.36 -0.76 -6.79
C GLY A 245 1.19 -1.86 -7.44
N GLY A 246 0.65 -2.51 -8.47
CA GLY A 246 1.37 -3.53 -9.24
C GLY A 246 2.07 -2.94 -10.47
N ASP A 247 2.13 -3.74 -11.53
CA ASP A 247 2.83 -3.43 -12.79
C ASP A 247 2.34 -2.17 -13.50
N THR A 248 1.17 -1.64 -13.13
CA THR A 248 0.72 -0.31 -13.57
C THR A 248 1.78 0.77 -13.32
N GLY A 249 2.58 0.65 -12.25
CA GLY A 249 3.69 1.57 -11.99
C GLY A 249 4.76 1.61 -13.10
N ILE A 250 4.99 0.48 -13.80
CA ILE A 250 5.90 0.40 -14.96
C ILE A 250 5.32 1.17 -16.15
N ALA A 251 4.00 1.10 -16.35
CA ALA A 251 3.33 1.88 -17.40
C ALA A 251 3.37 3.38 -17.08
N ILE A 252 3.16 3.75 -15.81
CA ILE A 252 3.25 5.16 -15.36
C ILE A 252 4.67 5.69 -15.57
N SER A 253 5.71 4.94 -15.19
CA SER A 253 7.09 5.42 -15.32
C SER A 253 7.52 5.67 -16.77
N LYS A 254 6.91 4.97 -17.74
CA LYS A 254 7.15 5.18 -19.17
C LYS A 254 6.40 6.36 -19.76
N LYS A 255 5.30 6.80 -19.13
CA LYS A 255 4.40 7.83 -19.66
C LYS A 255 4.49 9.17 -18.93
N ALA A 256 4.89 9.15 -17.66
CA ALA A 256 4.94 10.34 -16.83
C ALA A 256 5.84 11.42 -17.44
N GLY A 257 5.50 12.69 -17.20
CA GLY A 257 6.33 13.82 -17.60
C GLY A 257 7.66 13.88 -16.83
N MET A 258 8.41 14.98 -17.01
CA MET A 258 9.68 15.24 -16.33
C MET A 258 9.48 15.59 -14.85
N VAL A 259 8.99 14.64 -14.06
CA VAL A 259 8.67 14.79 -12.63
C VAL A 259 9.30 13.66 -11.82
N PRO A 260 9.64 13.90 -10.54
CA PRO A 260 10.02 12.82 -9.64
C PRO A 260 8.89 11.79 -9.50
N LEU A 261 9.29 10.51 -9.51
CA LEU A 261 8.41 9.37 -9.33
C LEU A 261 8.81 8.63 -8.05
N GLN A 262 7.88 8.49 -7.12
CA GLN A 262 8.01 7.61 -5.97
C GLN A 262 7.11 6.40 -6.19
N MET A 263 7.72 5.22 -6.35
CA MET A 263 7.04 3.99 -6.74
C MET A 263 7.24 2.92 -5.67
N GLU A 264 6.15 2.45 -5.09
CA GLU A 264 6.13 1.27 -4.23
C GLU A 264 5.34 0.17 -4.94
N LEU A 265 6.03 -0.85 -5.46
CA LEU A 265 5.41 -1.87 -6.32
C LEU A 265 5.20 -3.21 -5.60
N GLY A 266 4.93 -4.26 -6.37
CA GLY A 266 4.80 -5.63 -5.90
C GLY A 266 6.07 -6.16 -5.23
N GLY A 267 5.93 -7.31 -4.59
CA GLY A 267 7.02 -7.97 -3.86
C GLY A 267 6.90 -9.49 -3.90
N LYS A 268 8.01 -10.18 -3.66
CA LYS A 268 8.07 -11.64 -3.53
C LYS A 268 8.98 -12.01 -2.35
N ASP A 269 8.70 -11.41 -1.19
CA ASP A 269 9.60 -11.47 -0.04
C ASP A 269 9.83 -12.93 0.39
N ALA A 270 11.11 -13.29 0.48
CA ALA A 270 11.54 -14.63 0.86
C ALA A 270 11.73 -14.74 2.37
N CYS A 271 11.37 -15.88 2.93
CA CYS A 271 11.73 -16.30 4.28
C CYS A 271 12.77 -17.42 4.17
N ILE A 272 14.04 -17.10 4.37
CA ILE A 272 15.12 -18.09 4.34
C ILE A 272 15.26 -18.71 5.73
N VAL A 273 15.17 -20.03 5.81
CA VAL A 273 15.15 -20.81 7.05
C VAL A 273 16.28 -21.82 7.03
N LEU A 274 17.18 -21.71 8.01
CA LEU A 274 18.36 -22.56 8.09
C LEU A 274 18.28 -23.60 9.20
N GLU A 275 19.27 -24.47 9.23
CA GLU A 275 19.33 -25.65 10.08
C GLU A 275 19.28 -25.33 11.59
N ASP A 276 19.80 -24.16 11.99
CA ASP A 276 19.85 -23.71 13.39
C ASP A 276 18.67 -22.80 13.79
N ALA A 277 17.67 -22.64 12.91
CA ALA A 277 16.55 -21.75 13.16
C ALA A 277 15.56 -22.34 14.19
N ASP A 278 15.00 -21.47 15.04
CA ASP A 278 13.85 -21.82 15.87
C ASP A 278 12.62 -22.03 14.97
N LEU A 279 12.32 -23.29 14.65
CA LEU A 279 11.27 -23.65 13.71
C LEU A 279 9.86 -23.28 14.21
N ASP A 280 9.63 -23.22 15.52
CA ASP A 280 8.33 -22.82 16.08
C ASP A 280 8.09 -21.31 15.91
N LEU A 281 9.12 -20.51 16.19
CA LEU A 281 9.12 -19.07 15.93
C LEU A 281 8.99 -18.77 14.43
N VAL A 282 9.77 -19.46 13.59
CA VAL A 282 9.72 -19.30 12.13
C VAL A 282 8.33 -19.66 11.61
N ALA A 283 7.76 -20.81 12.01
CA ALA A 283 6.42 -21.20 11.59
C ALA A 283 5.36 -20.16 12.00
N ALA A 284 5.44 -19.61 13.21
CA ALA A 284 4.53 -18.54 13.63
C ALA A 284 4.68 -17.27 12.78
N ASN A 285 5.90 -16.90 12.41
CA ASN A 285 6.19 -15.76 11.55
C ASN A 285 5.77 -15.96 10.10
N ILE A 286 5.87 -17.18 9.56
CA ILE A 286 5.34 -17.52 8.22
C ILE A 286 3.83 -17.35 8.21
N ILE A 287 3.12 -17.81 9.24
CA ILE A 287 1.67 -17.66 9.33
C ILE A 287 1.27 -16.19 9.37
N LYS A 288 1.84 -15.42 10.30
CA LYS A 288 1.58 -13.99 10.43
C LYS A 288 1.98 -13.20 9.18
N GLY A 289 3.07 -13.59 8.52
CA GLY A 289 3.64 -12.88 7.39
C GLY A 289 2.98 -13.20 6.05
N GLY A 290 2.64 -14.47 5.81
CA GLY A 290 2.13 -14.94 4.51
C GLY A 290 0.61 -14.96 4.39
N PHE A 291 -0.12 -15.09 5.50
CA PHE A 291 -1.58 -15.20 5.48
C PHE A 291 -2.30 -13.96 6.03
N SER A 292 -1.60 -12.99 6.60
CA SER A 292 -2.19 -11.71 7.03
C SER A 292 -2.92 -11.03 5.88
N TYR A 293 -4.19 -10.68 6.11
CA TYR A 293 -5.11 -10.14 5.11
C TYR A 293 -5.19 -11.00 3.84
N SER A 294 -5.26 -12.33 4.02
CA SER A 294 -5.29 -13.32 2.95
C SER A 294 -4.13 -13.20 1.95
N GLY A 295 -2.95 -12.74 2.40
CA GLY A 295 -1.77 -12.56 1.54
C GLY A 295 -1.83 -11.34 0.61
N GLN A 296 -2.84 -10.47 0.73
CA GLN A 296 -3.05 -9.28 -0.12
C GLN A 296 -2.17 -8.10 0.32
N ARG A 297 -0.86 -8.33 0.47
CA ARG A 297 0.11 -7.36 0.98
C ARG A 297 1.37 -7.40 0.12
N CYS A 298 1.87 -6.24 -0.28
CA CYS A 298 3.15 -6.12 -0.99
C CYS A 298 4.31 -6.62 -0.11
N THR A 299 4.31 -6.25 1.18
CA THR A 299 5.26 -6.70 2.21
C THR A 299 4.70 -7.90 2.99
N ALA A 300 4.99 -9.11 2.51
CA ALA A 300 4.49 -10.37 3.06
C ALA A 300 5.39 -11.53 2.64
N VAL A 301 5.49 -12.54 3.51
CA VAL A 301 6.22 -13.78 3.20
C VAL A 301 5.49 -14.50 2.07
N LYS A 302 6.12 -14.57 0.89
CA LYS A 302 5.50 -15.11 -0.33
C LYS A 302 6.27 -16.28 -0.94
N VAL A 303 7.41 -16.60 -0.37
CA VAL A 303 8.17 -17.82 -0.63
C VAL A 303 8.98 -18.16 0.62
N VAL A 304 8.99 -19.43 0.99
CA VAL A 304 9.84 -19.96 2.06
C VAL A 304 10.96 -20.75 1.40
N LEU A 305 12.21 -20.39 1.69
CA LEU A 305 13.40 -21.09 1.22
C LEU A 305 14.00 -21.81 2.44
N VAL A 306 13.87 -23.12 2.52
CA VAL A 306 14.24 -23.88 3.72
C VAL A 306 15.31 -24.92 3.42
N MET A 307 16.32 -25.01 4.30
CA MET A 307 17.33 -26.06 4.19
C MET A 307 16.67 -27.45 4.25
N GLU A 308 17.06 -28.33 3.32
CA GLU A 308 16.50 -29.69 3.19
C GLU A 308 16.47 -30.44 4.54
N SER A 309 17.52 -30.31 5.35
CA SER A 309 17.68 -30.97 6.65
C SER A 309 16.61 -30.62 7.70
N VAL A 310 15.91 -29.49 7.55
CA VAL A 310 14.85 -29.04 8.47
C VAL A 310 13.51 -28.80 7.79
N ALA A 311 13.40 -29.09 6.49
CA ALA A 311 12.23 -28.79 5.67
C ALA A 311 10.97 -29.53 6.16
N ASP A 312 11.05 -30.84 6.38
CA ASP A 312 9.90 -31.64 6.82
C ASP A 312 9.33 -31.13 8.15
N ALA A 313 10.20 -30.90 9.13
CA ALA A 313 9.83 -30.42 10.45
C ALA A 313 9.19 -29.02 10.40
N LEU A 314 9.70 -28.13 9.54
CA LEU A 314 9.10 -26.81 9.34
C LEU A 314 7.73 -26.92 8.67
N VAL A 315 7.62 -27.69 7.58
CA VAL A 315 6.38 -27.87 6.82
C VAL A 315 5.28 -28.43 7.71
N GLU A 316 5.58 -29.43 8.55
CA GLU A 316 4.65 -29.98 9.52
C GLU A 316 4.14 -28.90 10.50
N LYS A 317 5.05 -28.12 11.09
CA LYS A 317 4.70 -27.04 12.03
C LYS A 317 3.88 -25.93 11.38
N VAL A 318 4.19 -25.54 10.14
CA VAL A 318 3.43 -24.53 9.39
C VAL A 318 2.06 -25.09 9.04
N ASN A 319 1.98 -26.31 8.50
CA ASN A 319 0.72 -26.98 8.16
C ASN A 319 -0.24 -27.05 9.36
N ALA A 320 0.26 -27.47 10.53
CA ALA A 320 -0.53 -27.53 11.76
C ALA A 320 -1.09 -26.17 12.21
N LYS A 321 -0.42 -25.07 11.87
CA LYS A 321 -0.91 -23.70 12.14
C LYS A 321 -1.85 -23.20 11.04
N VAL A 322 -1.60 -23.52 9.76
CA VAL A 322 -2.50 -23.21 8.64
C VAL A 322 -3.88 -23.81 8.90
N ALA A 323 -3.96 -25.06 9.37
CA ALA A 323 -5.21 -25.74 9.70
C ALA A 323 -6.04 -25.06 10.81
N LYS A 324 -5.44 -24.15 11.59
CA LYS A 324 -6.11 -23.40 12.66
C LYS A 324 -6.65 -22.04 12.21
N LEU A 325 -6.31 -21.59 11.00
CA LEU A 325 -6.78 -20.31 10.46
C LEU A 325 -8.28 -20.38 10.19
N LYS A 326 -9.02 -19.41 10.73
CA LYS A 326 -10.46 -19.27 10.53
C LYS A 326 -10.71 -18.61 9.19
N VAL A 327 -11.49 -19.28 8.34
CA VAL A 327 -11.85 -18.80 7.00
C VAL A 327 -13.31 -18.32 7.02
N GLY A 328 -13.62 -17.18 6.41
CA GLY A 328 -15.00 -16.71 6.30
C GLY A 328 -15.15 -15.19 6.11
N PRO A 329 -16.27 -14.60 6.56
CA PRO A 329 -16.58 -13.20 6.31
C PRO A 329 -15.70 -12.24 7.15
N PRO A 330 -15.34 -11.06 6.60
CA PRO A 330 -14.50 -10.09 7.29
C PRO A 330 -15.18 -9.44 8.51
N GLU A 331 -16.52 -9.40 8.56
CA GLU A 331 -17.31 -8.90 9.69
C GLU A 331 -17.08 -9.69 10.98
N GLU A 332 -16.69 -10.96 10.86
CA GLU A 332 -16.46 -11.87 12.00
C GLU A 332 -14.98 -11.98 12.39
N ASP A 333 -14.13 -11.06 11.90
CA ASP A 333 -12.68 -11.07 12.14
C ASP A 333 -12.01 -12.41 11.77
N ARG A 334 -12.40 -12.98 10.63
CA ARG A 334 -11.79 -14.22 10.13
C ARG A 334 -10.36 -13.94 9.66
N ASP A 335 -9.46 -14.89 9.90
CA ASP A 335 -8.03 -14.78 9.54
C ASP A 335 -7.86 -14.73 8.01
N ILE A 336 -8.69 -15.51 7.30
CA ILE A 336 -8.74 -15.55 5.84
C ILE A 336 -10.12 -15.08 5.38
N THR A 337 -10.12 -13.96 4.66
CA THR A 337 -11.29 -13.33 4.06
C THR A 337 -11.21 -13.36 2.53
N PRO A 338 -12.31 -13.09 1.81
CA PRO A 338 -12.32 -13.08 0.35
C PRO A 338 -11.26 -12.16 -0.26
N VAL A 339 -10.63 -12.59 -1.36
CA VAL A 339 -9.74 -11.72 -2.12
C VAL A 339 -10.54 -10.67 -2.90
N VAL A 340 -9.88 -9.58 -3.26
CA VAL A 340 -10.50 -8.33 -3.71
C VAL A 340 -11.46 -8.46 -4.90
N SER A 341 -11.22 -9.42 -5.79
CA SER A 341 -12.02 -9.58 -7.02
C SER A 341 -11.96 -11.00 -7.56
N GLU A 342 -12.90 -11.30 -8.46
CA GLU A 342 -12.92 -12.56 -9.19
C GLU A 342 -11.71 -12.72 -10.11
N SER A 343 -11.23 -11.63 -10.72
CA SER A 343 -10.01 -11.66 -11.53
C SER A 343 -8.76 -12.01 -10.71
N SER A 344 -8.64 -11.48 -9.49
CA SER A 344 -7.58 -11.86 -8.54
C SER A 344 -7.70 -13.33 -8.15
N ALA A 345 -8.92 -13.79 -7.81
CA ALA A 345 -9.15 -15.17 -7.45
C ALA A 345 -8.83 -16.15 -8.60
N ASN A 346 -9.18 -15.81 -9.85
CA ASN A 346 -8.84 -16.59 -11.04
C ASN A 346 -7.32 -16.66 -11.27
N PHE A 347 -6.60 -15.56 -11.04
CA PHE A 347 -5.14 -15.53 -11.15
C PHE A 347 -4.48 -16.45 -10.12
N ILE A 348 -4.90 -16.36 -8.85
CA ILE A 348 -4.43 -17.20 -7.74
C ILE A 348 -4.69 -18.68 -8.02
N GLU A 349 -5.90 -19.01 -8.49
CA GLU A 349 -6.25 -20.38 -8.89
C GLU A 349 -5.36 -20.89 -10.04
N GLY A 350 -5.05 -20.04 -11.01
CA GLY A 350 -4.14 -20.37 -12.10
C GLY A 350 -2.73 -20.75 -11.61
N LEU A 351 -2.22 -20.04 -10.60
CA LEU A 351 -0.93 -20.37 -9.98
C LEU A 351 -0.96 -21.70 -9.22
N ALA A 352 -2.04 -21.96 -8.46
CA ALA A 352 -2.22 -23.24 -7.79
C ALA A 352 -2.29 -24.39 -8.79
N LYS A 353 -3.07 -24.24 -9.87
CA LYS A 353 -3.19 -25.25 -10.93
C LYS A 353 -1.84 -25.54 -11.60
N ASP A 354 -1.06 -24.51 -11.93
CA ASP A 354 0.30 -24.68 -12.49
C ASP A 354 1.23 -25.46 -11.55
N ALA A 355 1.22 -25.13 -10.25
CA ALA A 355 2.01 -25.85 -9.27
C ALA A 355 1.58 -27.33 -9.16
N LYS A 356 0.26 -27.60 -9.18
CA LYS A 356 -0.30 -28.96 -9.13
C LYS A 356 0.11 -29.80 -10.33
N THR A 357 -0.02 -29.27 -11.55
CA THR A 357 0.34 -29.99 -12.78
C THR A 357 1.83 -30.28 -12.87
N LYS A 358 2.66 -29.44 -12.26
CA LYS A 358 4.11 -29.63 -12.16
C LYS A 358 4.54 -30.46 -10.94
N GLY A 359 3.61 -30.99 -10.15
CA GLY A 359 3.91 -31.93 -9.07
C GLY A 359 4.34 -31.28 -7.75
N ALA A 360 3.95 -30.03 -7.47
CA ALA A 360 4.03 -29.49 -6.12
C ALA A 360 3.17 -30.33 -5.16
N THR A 361 3.60 -30.44 -3.91
CA THR A 361 2.87 -31.14 -2.85
C THR A 361 1.90 -30.18 -2.18
N PHE A 362 0.60 -30.51 -2.22
CA PHE A 362 -0.45 -29.72 -1.61
C PHE A 362 -0.64 -30.20 -0.16
N CYS A 363 -0.27 -29.38 0.82
CA CYS A 363 -0.44 -29.73 2.23
C CYS A 363 -1.91 -29.67 2.69
N GLN A 364 -2.76 -28.95 1.94
CA GLN A 364 -4.21 -28.93 2.08
C GLN A 364 -4.85 -29.15 0.70
N GLU A 365 -6.08 -29.65 0.68
CA GLU A 365 -6.86 -29.63 -0.56
C GLU A 365 -7.11 -28.16 -0.99
N TYR A 366 -6.90 -27.89 -2.29
CA TYR A 366 -7.24 -26.57 -2.82
C TYR A 366 -8.75 -26.39 -2.83
N LYS A 367 -9.22 -25.40 -2.07
CA LYS A 367 -10.64 -25.05 -2.00
C LYS A 367 -10.85 -23.56 -2.29
N ARG A 368 -11.87 -23.27 -3.11
CA ARG A 368 -12.29 -21.92 -3.47
C ARG A 368 -13.82 -21.86 -3.59
N GLU A 369 -14.42 -20.80 -3.04
CA GLU A 369 -15.84 -20.47 -3.17
C GLU A 369 -15.96 -18.99 -3.58
N GLY A 370 -16.22 -18.73 -4.87
CA GLY A 370 -16.23 -17.37 -5.41
C GLY A 370 -14.89 -16.66 -5.22
N ASN A 371 -14.86 -15.62 -4.38
CA ASN A 371 -13.65 -14.88 -4.03
C ASN A 371 -12.97 -15.39 -2.75
N LEU A 372 -13.59 -16.32 -2.00
CA LEU A 372 -13.00 -16.91 -0.81
C LEU A 372 -12.11 -18.09 -1.20
N ILE A 373 -10.82 -17.99 -0.86
CA ILE A 373 -9.81 -19.03 -1.14
C ILE A 373 -9.27 -19.52 0.20
N TRP A 374 -9.28 -20.83 0.42
CA TRP A 374 -8.74 -21.42 1.65
C TRP A 374 -7.22 -21.32 1.66
N PRO A 375 -6.61 -21.14 2.85
CA PRO A 375 -5.17 -20.99 2.95
C PRO A 375 -4.47 -22.27 2.50
N LEU A 376 -3.45 -22.12 1.66
CA LEU A 376 -2.72 -23.22 1.06
C LEU A 376 -1.21 -23.09 1.29
N LEU A 377 -0.63 -24.13 1.86
CA LEU A 377 0.81 -24.36 1.87
C LEU A 377 1.15 -25.34 0.74
N LEU A 378 2.12 -24.95 -0.09
CA LEU A 378 2.66 -25.80 -1.16
C LEU A 378 4.09 -26.17 -0.82
N ASP A 379 4.38 -27.46 -0.71
CA ASP A 379 5.74 -27.98 -0.53
C ASP A 379 6.29 -28.55 -1.85
N ASN A 380 7.60 -28.81 -1.91
CA ASN A 380 8.30 -29.29 -3.09
C ASN A 380 8.10 -28.38 -4.31
N VAL A 381 8.01 -27.06 -4.08
CA VAL A 381 7.91 -26.08 -5.15
C VAL A 381 9.27 -25.93 -5.82
N ARG A 382 9.28 -25.93 -7.16
CA ARG A 382 10.49 -25.86 -7.97
C ARG A 382 10.55 -24.58 -8.82
N PRO A 383 11.74 -24.17 -9.27
CA PRO A 383 11.94 -23.02 -10.16
C PRO A 383 11.12 -23.02 -11.46
N ASP A 384 10.68 -24.17 -11.97
CA ASP A 384 9.85 -24.24 -13.19
C ASP A 384 8.37 -23.88 -12.93
N MET A 385 7.96 -23.72 -11.67
CA MET A 385 6.59 -23.38 -11.28
C MET A 385 6.39 -21.87 -11.18
N ARG A 386 5.27 -21.37 -11.70
CA ARG A 386 4.94 -19.93 -11.67
C ARG A 386 4.85 -19.37 -10.26
N ILE A 387 4.31 -20.16 -9.33
CA ILE A 387 4.14 -19.76 -7.91
C ILE A 387 5.48 -19.46 -7.22
N ALA A 388 6.61 -19.96 -7.73
CA ALA A 388 7.93 -19.63 -7.20
C ALA A 388 8.30 -18.14 -7.44
N TRP A 389 7.76 -17.51 -8.48
CA TRP A 389 8.20 -16.20 -8.96
C TRP A 389 7.10 -15.14 -8.96
N GLU A 390 5.90 -15.51 -9.39
CA GLU A 390 4.79 -14.57 -9.53
C GLU A 390 4.16 -14.26 -8.16
N GLU A 391 3.95 -12.97 -7.86
CA GLU A 391 3.28 -12.52 -6.64
C GLU A 391 1.80 -12.94 -6.68
N PRO A 392 1.33 -13.84 -5.80
CA PRO A 392 -0.05 -14.34 -5.88
C PRO A 392 -1.07 -13.29 -5.45
N PHE A 393 -0.71 -12.45 -4.47
CA PHE A 393 -1.62 -11.56 -3.77
C PHE A 393 -2.83 -12.30 -3.19
N GLY A 394 -2.58 -13.50 -2.65
CA GLY A 394 -3.60 -14.43 -2.16
C GLY A 394 -3.03 -15.37 -1.09
N PRO A 395 -3.89 -16.20 -0.45
CA PRO A 395 -3.51 -16.97 0.72
C PRO A 395 -2.80 -18.29 0.33
N ILE A 396 -1.73 -18.18 -0.46
CA ILE A 396 -0.90 -19.31 -0.90
C ILE A 396 0.57 -19.02 -0.59
N VAL A 397 1.21 -19.92 0.17
CA VAL A 397 2.64 -19.82 0.50
C VAL A 397 3.38 -21.04 -0.08
N PRO A 398 4.30 -20.85 -1.04
CA PRO A 398 5.17 -21.90 -1.54
C PRO A 398 6.41 -22.10 -0.65
N VAL A 399 6.83 -23.35 -0.52
CA VAL A 399 8.06 -23.80 0.15
C VAL A 399 8.97 -24.44 -0.90
N ILE A 400 10.16 -23.87 -1.03
CA ILE A 400 11.24 -24.36 -1.87
C ILE A 400 12.32 -24.89 -0.94
N ARG A 401 12.72 -26.13 -1.15
CA ARG A 401 13.80 -26.76 -0.40
C ARG A 401 15.13 -26.45 -1.07
N ILE A 402 16.10 -26.02 -0.27
CA ILE A 402 17.43 -25.62 -0.72
C ILE A 402 18.50 -26.47 -0.04
N ASN A 403 19.59 -26.74 -0.77
CA ASN A 403 20.72 -27.52 -0.27
C ASN A 403 21.88 -26.65 0.23
N SER A 404 21.82 -25.36 -0.06
CA SER A 404 22.83 -24.40 0.37
C SER A 404 22.25 -23.02 0.55
N ILE A 405 22.95 -22.24 1.36
CA ILE A 405 22.68 -20.83 1.58
C ILE A 405 22.79 -20.03 0.26
N GLU A 406 23.76 -20.40 -0.56
CA GLU A 406 24.04 -19.81 -1.88
C GLU A 406 22.87 -20.00 -2.85
N GLU A 407 22.23 -21.17 -2.82
CA GLU A 407 21.02 -21.43 -3.61
C GLU A 407 19.86 -20.51 -3.19
N GLY A 408 19.67 -20.33 -1.87
CA GLY A 408 18.69 -19.38 -1.35
C GLY A 408 18.95 -17.94 -1.79
N ILE A 409 20.20 -17.48 -1.71
CA ILE A 409 20.61 -16.14 -2.20
C ILE A 409 20.35 -16.02 -3.72
N HIS A 410 20.70 -17.06 -4.48
CA HIS A 410 20.51 -17.06 -5.93
C HIS A 410 19.03 -16.92 -6.28
N HIS A 411 18.15 -17.67 -5.62
CA HIS A 411 16.71 -17.56 -5.81
C HIS A 411 16.19 -16.14 -5.51
N CYS A 412 16.54 -15.57 -4.35
CA CYS A 412 16.16 -14.20 -4.01
C CYS A 412 16.60 -13.19 -5.08
N ASN A 413 17.85 -13.28 -5.54
CA ASN A 413 18.43 -12.35 -6.50
C ASN A 413 18.00 -12.59 -7.95
N ALA A 414 17.44 -13.76 -8.27
CA ALA A 414 16.87 -14.08 -9.59
C ALA A 414 15.43 -13.55 -9.74
N SER A 415 14.78 -13.22 -8.63
CA SER A 415 13.47 -12.56 -8.64
C SER A 415 13.56 -11.17 -9.28
N ASN A 416 12.53 -10.79 -10.03
CA ASN A 416 12.38 -9.42 -10.54
C ASN A 416 11.89 -8.44 -9.46
N PHE A 417 11.65 -8.92 -8.24
CA PHE A 417 11.22 -8.14 -7.09
C PHE A 417 12.37 -7.91 -6.10
N GLY A 418 12.28 -6.86 -5.27
CA GLY A 418 13.32 -6.52 -4.28
C GLY A 418 12.83 -5.69 -3.09
N LEU A 419 11.60 -5.96 -2.61
CA LEU A 419 10.91 -5.13 -1.61
C LEU A 419 11.40 -5.40 -0.18
N GLN A 420 11.24 -6.61 0.36
CA GLN A 420 11.80 -6.99 1.67
C GLN A 420 12.23 -8.46 1.65
N ASP A 421 13.11 -8.86 2.55
CA ASP A 421 13.38 -10.28 2.85
C ASP A 421 13.41 -10.53 4.36
N LYS A 422 13.15 -11.77 4.77
CA LYS A 422 13.31 -12.25 6.15
C LYS A 422 14.26 -13.44 6.19
N VAL A 423 15.09 -13.49 7.21
CA VAL A 423 16.09 -14.55 7.36
C VAL A 423 16.10 -15.05 8.80
N GLY A 424 15.67 -16.29 9.05
CA GLY A 424 15.57 -16.90 10.39
C GLY A 424 16.80 -17.75 10.76
N TRP A 425 17.44 -17.47 11.89
CA TRP A 425 18.69 -18.10 12.38
C TRP A 425 18.82 -18.08 13.90
N GLY A 426 19.64 -18.96 14.48
CA GLY A 426 20.02 -18.99 15.90
C GLY A 426 21.30 -18.21 16.25
N GLY A 427 22.27 -18.04 15.33
CA GLY A 427 23.59 -17.44 15.60
C GLY A 427 23.81 -15.97 15.16
N ILE A 428 24.42 -15.13 16.02
CA ILE A 428 24.60 -13.66 15.81
C ILE A 428 25.68 -13.28 14.75
N MET A 429 26.68 -14.13 14.48
CA MET A 429 27.94 -13.73 13.82
C MET A 429 28.00 -13.87 12.27
N ARG A 430 27.11 -14.62 11.61
CA ARG A 430 27.12 -14.80 10.12
C ARG A 430 26.36 -13.70 9.34
N LYS A 431 25.83 -12.71 10.06
CA LYS A 431 24.70 -11.88 9.66
C LYS A 431 24.98 -10.70 8.71
N PRO A 432 25.99 -9.82 8.95
CA PRO A 432 26.21 -8.65 8.09
C PRO A 432 26.70 -9.02 6.69
N LEU A 433 27.30 -10.20 6.54
CA LEU A 433 27.82 -10.71 5.26
C LEU A 433 26.70 -11.29 4.38
N PHE A 434 25.68 -11.90 4.98
CA PHE A 434 24.56 -12.53 4.26
C PHE A 434 23.54 -11.49 3.77
N SER A 435 23.09 -10.58 4.63
CA SER A 435 22.12 -9.54 4.24
C SER A 435 22.67 -8.57 3.19
N LYS A 436 24.01 -8.40 3.09
CA LYS A 436 24.66 -7.59 2.04
C LYS A 436 24.65 -8.24 0.66
N LYS A 437 24.45 -9.56 0.57
CA LYS A 437 24.46 -10.33 -0.69
C LYS A 437 23.09 -10.43 -1.35
N ILE A 438 22.03 -10.18 -0.58
CA ILE A 438 20.64 -10.16 -1.07
C ILE A 438 20.31 -8.75 -1.54
N LYS A 439 19.82 -8.61 -2.76
CA LYS A 439 19.46 -7.32 -3.37
C LYS A 439 18.05 -6.83 -2.96
N ASN A 440 17.76 -6.80 -1.66
CA ASN A 440 16.50 -6.30 -1.12
C ASN A 440 16.69 -5.04 -0.29
N THR A 441 15.65 -4.20 -0.23
CA THR A 441 15.73 -2.91 0.48
C THR A 441 15.74 -3.04 2.00
N ARG A 442 15.17 -4.13 2.58
CA ARG A 442 15.21 -4.41 4.03
C ARG A 442 15.30 -5.91 4.32
N ALA A 443 16.10 -6.29 5.31
CA ALA A 443 16.18 -7.65 5.85
C ALA A 443 15.75 -7.67 7.33
N PHE A 444 14.82 -8.55 7.70
CA PHE A 444 14.41 -8.76 9.10
C PHE A 444 15.05 -10.01 9.70
N LYS A 445 15.26 -9.96 11.02
CA LYS A 445 15.73 -11.08 11.85
C LYS A 445 14.60 -12.09 12.09
#